data_AF-A0A3B1ASQ4-F1
#
_entry.id   AF-A0A3B1ASQ4-F1
#
_cell.length_a   1.000
_cell.length_b   1.000
_cell.length_c   1.000
_cell.angle_alpha   90.00
_cell.angle_beta   90.00
_cell.angle_gamma   90.00
#
_symmetry.space_group_name_H-M   'P 1'
#
loop_
_entity.id
_entity.type
_entity.pdbx_description
1 polymer ?
#
loop_
_entity_poly.entity_id
_entity_poly.type
_entity_poly.pdbx_seq_one_letter_code
_entity_poly.pdbx_strand_id
1 'polypeptide(L)'
;MGNKLKFSRHSSNRGFTLLELLVALSIFSLIVTAGYTGLNSLNRALQLQREVSVQLADIQWAVSRMERDLIQVVNRSLRTENTLLPAFSGDSRQLRLVTLSGNSLLQQPLSEERPVHWQWQQPLLSRRVWPLPDRLSSNPPMAYSRLLDNVEQIDFRYRDDKGSWRSEWNSIQQGSRLPDAVQFRLQITGFGEVRRVIELPGRRT
;
A
#
# COMPACT_ATOMS: atom_id res chain seq x y z
N MET A 1 64.81 -51.76 57.55
CA MET A 1 64.40 -52.23 56.20
C MET A 1 62.95 -51.86 55.96
N GLY A 2 62.66 -51.04 54.94
CA GLY A 2 61.29 -50.63 54.61
C GLY A 2 61.23 -50.11 53.19
N ASN A 3 61.09 -51.03 52.23
CA ASN A 3 61.12 -50.71 50.81
C ASN A 3 59.71 -50.28 50.35
N LYS A 4 59.49 -49.00 50.06
CA LYS A 4 58.24 -48.51 49.46
C LYS A 4 58.27 -48.75 47.95
N LEU A 5 57.52 -49.74 47.46
CA LEU A 5 57.31 -49.97 46.04
C LEU A 5 56.49 -48.80 45.45
N LYS A 6 57.14 -47.94 44.64
CA LYS A 6 56.47 -46.96 43.79
C LYS A 6 55.95 -47.69 42.53
N PHE A 7 54.64 -47.89 42.43
CA PHE A 7 54.01 -48.26 41.16
C PHE A 7 53.97 -47.03 40.24
N SER A 8 54.78 -47.04 39.20
CA SER A 8 54.70 -46.06 38.13
C SER A 8 53.50 -46.42 37.24
N ARG A 9 52.43 -45.59 37.24
CA ARG A 9 51.33 -45.73 36.27
C ARG A 9 51.90 -45.38 34.90
N HIS A 10 52.03 -46.37 34.02
CA HIS A 10 52.28 -46.11 32.61
C HIS A 10 51.02 -45.45 32.04
N SER A 11 51.07 -44.14 31.81
CA SER A 11 50.06 -43.46 31.01
C SER A 11 50.23 -43.93 29.57
N SER A 12 49.34 -44.80 29.08
CA SER A 12 49.31 -45.13 27.65
C SER A 12 48.95 -43.87 26.89
N ASN A 13 49.92 -43.28 26.20
CA ASN A 13 49.70 -42.14 25.33
C ASN A 13 48.99 -42.67 24.07
N ARG A 14 47.65 -42.74 24.11
CA ARG A 14 46.83 -43.11 22.96
C ARG A 14 46.76 -41.89 22.04
N GLY A 15 47.59 -41.89 21.00
CA GLY A 15 47.48 -40.91 19.91
C GLY A 15 46.14 -41.09 19.18
N PHE A 16 45.54 -39.98 18.75
CA PHE A 16 44.34 -39.98 17.92
C PHE A 16 44.57 -40.78 16.64
N THR A 17 43.62 -41.63 16.27
CA THR A 17 43.69 -42.33 14.98
C THR A 17 43.26 -41.38 13.87
N LEU A 18 43.82 -41.57 12.67
CA LEU A 18 43.40 -40.82 11.48
C LEU A 18 41.90 -40.99 11.20
N LEU A 19 41.35 -42.17 11.50
CA LEU A 19 39.93 -42.50 11.38
C LEU A 19 39.06 -41.65 12.32
N GLU A 20 39.49 -41.43 13.56
CA GLU A 20 38.78 -40.59 14.53
C GLU A 20 38.65 -39.14 14.07
N LEU A 21 39.74 -38.57 13.55
CA LEU A 21 39.74 -37.22 13.00
C LEU A 21 38.81 -37.13 11.78
N LEU A 22 38.84 -38.14 10.90
CA LEU A 22 38.01 -38.19 9.71
C LEU A 22 36.51 -38.25 10.07
N VAL A 23 36.14 -39.09 11.04
CA VAL A 23 34.75 -39.19 11.54
C VAL A 23 34.34 -37.88 12.22
N ALA A 24 35.20 -37.30 13.07
CA ALA A 24 34.91 -36.03 13.75
C ALA A 24 34.68 -34.89 12.75
N LEU A 25 35.54 -34.75 11.72
CA LEU A 25 35.38 -33.75 10.66
C LEU A 25 34.16 -34.02 9.77
N SER A 26 33.83 -35.29 9.54
CA SER A 26 32.63 -35.67 8.77
C SER A 26 31.36 -35.26 9.51
N ILE A 27 31.25 -35.57 10.80
CA ILE A 27 30.10 -35.17 11.62
C ILE A 27 30.05 -33.64 11.76
N PHE A 28 31.20 -33.00 12.02
CA PHE A 28 31.28 -31.56 12.14
C PHE A 28 30.82 -30.84 10.86
N SER A 29 31.31 -31.29 9.70
CA SER A 29 30.91 -30.70 8.43
C SER A 29 29.40 -30.85 8.18
N LEU A 30 28.80 -32.00 8.51
CA LEU A 30 27.36 -32.20 8.43
C LEU A 30 26.57 -31.23 9.33
N ILE A 31 27.01 -31.02 10.58
CA ILE A 31 26.37 -30.09 11.51
C ILE A 31 26.47 -28.65 10.99
N VAL A 32 27.66 -28.24 10.54
CA VAL A 32 27.88 -26.89 9.99
C VAL A 32 27.03 -26.67 8.75
N THR A 33 26.97 -27.64 7.84
CA THR A 33 26.13 -27.55 6.63
C THR A 33 24.64 -27.48 6.98
N ALA A 34 24.16 -28.29 7.93
CA ALA A 34 22.77 -28.23 8.39
C ALA A 34 22.43 -26.87 9.02
N GLY A 35 23.33 -26.33 9.86
CA GLY A 35 23.18 -25.00 10.44
C GLY A 35 23.13 -23.89 9.39
N TYR A 36 24.06 -23.92 8.43
CA TYR A 36 24.13 -22.92 7.36
C TYR A 36 22.90 -22.95 6.44
N THR A 37 22.43 -24.15 6.07
CA THR A 37 21.24 -24.32 5.25
C THR A 37 19.96 -23.87 5.97
N GLY A 38 19.85 -24.13 7.27
CA GLY A 38 18.77 -23.63 8.12
C GLY A 38 18.73 -22.10 8.17
N LEU A 39 19.87 -21.46 8.44
CA LEU A 39 19.99 -20.00 8.49
C LEU A 39 19.65 -19.34 7.15
N ASN A 40 20.15 -19.88 6.03
CA ASN A 40 19.83 -19.36 4.70
C ASN A 40 18.34 -19.48 4.39
N SER A 41 17.69 -20.55 4.83
CA SER A 41 16.25 -20.74 4.62
C SER A 41 15.42 -19.75 5.44
N LEU A 42 15.82 -19.48 6.70
CA LEU A 42 15.21 -18.45 7.52
C LEU A 42 15.37 -17.05 6.91
N ASN A 43 16.58 -16.70 6.45
CA ASN A 43 16.84 -15.41 5.81
C ASN A 43 15.97 -15.20 4.57
N ARG A 44 15.81 -16.23 3.73
CA ARG A 44 14.90 -16.18 2.56
C ARG A 44 13.45 -15.98 2.97
N ALA A 45 12.98 -16.70 3.99
CA ALA A 45 11.62 -16.54 4.51
C ALA A 45 11.37 -15.11 5.03
N LEU A 46 12.33 -14.54 5.76
CA LEU A 46 12.25 -13.16 6.25
C LEU A 46 12.25 -12.12 5.12
N GLN A 47 12.99 -12.35 4.03
CA GLN A 47 12.98 -11.48 2.86
C GLN A 47 11.61 -11.49 2.17
N LEU A 48 11.08 -12.67 1.86
CA LEU A 48 9.75 -12.82 1.26
C LEU A 48 8.65 -12.19 2.14
N GLN A 49 8.71 -12.41 3.46
CA GLN A 49 7.75 -11.81 4.40
C GLN A 49 7.81 -10.28 4.35
N ARG A 50 9.00 -9.69 4.30
CA ARG A 50 9.16 -8.23 4.23
C ARG A 50 8.59 -7.67 2.93
N GLU A 51 8.86 -8.32 1.80
CA GLU A 51 8.33 -7.89 0.49
C GLU A 51 6.80 -7.87 0.48
N VAL A 52 6.15 -8.94 0.96
CA VAL A 52 4.69 -9.01 1.07
C VAL A 52 4.15 -7.95 2.04
N SER A 53 4.85 -7.70 3.16
CA SER A 53 4.43 -6.71 4.15
C SER A 53 4.46 -5.28 3.61
N VAL A 54 5.48 -4.93 2.82
CA VAL A 54 5.57 -3.62 2.15
C VAL A 54 4.42 -3.47 1.14
N GLN A 55 4.17 -4.47 0.31
CA GLN A 55 3.07 -4.43 -0.67
C GLN A 55 1.70 -4.28 0.00
N LEU A 56 1.45 -5.02 1.10
CA LEU A 56 0.22 -4.85 1.88
C LEU A 56 0.08 -3.44 2.47
N ALA A 57 1.18 -2.85 2.96
CA ALA A 57 1.18 -1.49 3.48
C ALA A 57 0.85 -0.48 2.39
N ASP A 58 1.41 -0.62 1.19
CA ASP A 58 1.11 0.24 0.04
C ASP A 58 -0.36 0.15 -0.37
N ILE A 59 -0.92 -1.06 -0.42
CA ILE A 59 -2.35 -1.28 -0.68
C ILE A 59 -3.22 -0.56 0.35
N GLN A 60 -2.94 -0.79 1.64
CA GLN A 60 -3.69 -0.15 2.74
C GLN A 60 -3.59 1.37 2.68
N TRP A 61 -2.41 1.90 2.37
CA TRP A 61 -2.18 3.33 2.29
C TRP A 61 -2.94 3.96 1.12
N ALA A 62 -2.88 3.36 -0.07
CA ALA A 62 -3.60 3.80 -1.26
C ALA A 62 -5.12 3.78 -1.05
N VAL A 63 -5.66 2.69 -0.51
CA VAL A 63 -7.08 2.54 -0.16
C VAL A 63 -7.48 3.62 0.84
N SER A 64 -6.76 3.75 1.95
CA SER A 64 -7.08 4.74 2.99
C SER A 64 -6.99 6.18 2.46
N ARG A 65 -6.07 6.45 1.52
CA ARG A 65 -5.95 7.77 0.88
C ARG A 65 -7.17 8.08 0.01
N MET A 66 -7.68 7.10 -0.75
CA MET A 66 -8.88 7.25 -1.56
C MET A 66 -10.13 7.42 -0.69
N GLU A 67 -10.25 6.60 0.36
CA GLU A 67 -11.36 6.70 1.33
C GLU A 67 -11.40 8.10 1.97
N ARG A 68 -10.26 8.63 2.40
CA ARG A 68 -10.20 10.00 2.96
C ARG A 68 -10.63 11.07 1.97
N ASP A 69 -10.13 11.03 0.74
CA ASP A 69 -10.54 12.00 -0.29
C ASP A 69 -12.06 11.93 -0.55
N LEU A 70 -12.64 10.73 -0.59
CA LEU A 70 -14.08 10.53 -0.77
C LEU A 70 -14.89 11.03 0.43
N ILE A 71 -14.48 10.71 1.66
CA ILE A 71 -15.17 11.15 2.89
C ILE A 71 -15.10 12.67 3.06
N GLN A 72 -14.03 13.30 2.58
CA GLN A 72 -13.81 14.75 2.69
C GLN A 72 -14.22 15.52 1.43
N VAL A 73 -14.94 14.89 0.51
CA VAL A 73 -15.46 15.55 -0.69
C VAL A 73 -16.36 16.73 -0.31
N VAL A 74 -16.28 17.79 -1.09
CA VAL A 74 -17.17 18.95 -0.98
C VAL A 74 -17.94 19.15 -2.27
N ASN A 75 -19.21 19.51 -2.14
CA ASN A 75 -20.06 19.78 -3.28
C ASN A 75 -19.89 21.22 -3.78
N ARG A 76 -18.67 21.55 -4.23
CA ARG A 76 -18.36 22.87 -4.78
C ARG A 76 -17.80 22.76 -6.19
N SER A 77 -18.61 23.19 -7.16
CA SER A 77 -18.17 23.30 -8.55
C SER A 77 -17.17 24.45 -8.68
N LEU A 78 -16.16 24.24 -9.52
CA LEU A 78 -15.05 25.18 -9.67
C LEU A 78 -15.18 25.92 -10.99
N ARG A 79 -14.88 27.21 -11.01
CA ARG A 79 -14.92 27.99 -12.24
C ARG A 79 -13.51 28.19 -12.78
N THR A 80 -13.33 27.89 -14.05
CA THR A 80 -12.14 28.23 -14.85
C THR A 80 -12.50 29.38 -15.80
N GLU A 81 -11.49 30.04 -16.37
CA GLU A 81 -11.62 31.14 -17.34
C GLU A 81 -12.67 30.85 -18.44
N ASN A 82 -12.77 29.59 -18.89
CA ASN A 82 -13.60 29.20 -20.03
C ASN A 82 -14.73 28.19 -19.70
N THR A 83 -14.80 27.64 -18.48
CA THR A 83 -15.73 26.52 -18.18
C THR A 83 -15.98 26.33 -16.68
N LEU A 84 -17.17 25.82 -16.35
CA LEU A 84 -17.49 25.31 -15.01
C LEU A 84 -17.07 23.83 -14.90
N LEU A 85 -16.20 23.52 -13.95
CA LEU A 85 -15.78 22.17 -13.62
C LEU A 85 -16.69 21.59 -12.52
N PRO A 86 -17.14 20.34 -12.68
CA PRO A 86 -18.00 19.71 -11.69
C PRO A 86 -17.26 19.48 -10.38
N ALA A 87 -17.97 19.64 -9.25
CA ALA A 87 -17.48 19.27 -7.91
C ALA A 87 -17.02 17.81 -7.83
N PHE A 88 -17.69 16.93 -8.60
CA PHE A 88 -17.40 15.51 -8.67
C PHE A 88 -17.72 15.00 -10.07
N SER A 89 -16.79 14.25 -10.65
CA SER A 89 -17.01 13.52 -11.90
C SER A 89 -16.17 12.27 -11.97
N GLY A 90 -16.66 11.24 -12.64
CA GLY A 90 -15.87 10.04 -12.85
C GLY A 90 -16.55 9.04 -13.75
N ASP A 91 -15.75 8.09 -14.21
CA ASP A 91 -16.15 6.91 -14.96
C ASP A 91 -15.54 5.68 -14.29
N SER A 92 -15.74 4.49 -14.85
CA SER A 92 -15.20 3.23 -14.31
C SER A 92 -13.69 3.22 -14.01
N ARG A 93 -12.88 4.11 -14.61
CA ARG A 93 -11.40 4.11 -14.52
C ARG A 93 -10.77 5.33 -13.86
N GLN A 94 -11.50 6.43 -13.75
CA GLN A 94 -10.98 7.65 -13.17
C GLN A 94 -12.03 8.40 -12.36
N LEU A 95 -11.54 9.18 -11.40
CA LEU A 95 -12.37 9.93 -10.49
C LEU A 95 -11.75 11.30 -10.25
N ARG A 96 -12.52 12.36 -10.44
CA ARG A 96 -12.19 13.74 -10.08
C ARG A 96 -13.15 14.25 -9.03
N LEU A 97 -12.62 14.89 -8.01
CA LEU A 97 -13.42 15.50 -6.96
C LEU A 97 -12.70 16.70 -6.35
N VAL A 98 -13.45 17.51 -5.62
CA VAL A 98 -12.90 18.53 -4.73
C VAL A 98 -12.98 17.99 -3.30
N THR A 99 -11.85 17.93 -2.60
CA THR A 99 -11.77 17.41 -1.23
C THR A 99 -11.20 18.47 -0.29
N LEU A 100 -11.64 18.49 0.97
CA LEU A 100 -10.95 19.26 2.00
C LEU A 100 -9.61 18.60 2.31
N SER A 101 -8.52 19.34 2.13
CA SER A 101 -7.18 18.90 2.49
C SER A 101 -6.77 19.57 3.80
N GLY A 102 -7.03 18.89 4.92
CA GLY A 102 -6.47 19.26 6.22
C GLY A 102 -5.22 18.45 6.51
N ASN A 103 -4.04 19.07 6.53
CA ASN A 103 -2.87 18.45 7.12
C ASN A 103 -2.86 18.79 8.63
N SER A 104 -3.46 17.93 9.46
CA SER A 104 -3.55 18.17 10.91
C SER A 104 -2.19 18.30 11.60
N LEU A 105 -1.11 17.89 10.94
CA LEU A 105 0.26 17.90 11.47
C LEU A 105 0.96 19.27 11.40
N LEU A 106 0.48 20.22 10.59
CA LEU A 106 1.23 21.45 10.29
C LEU A 106 0.58 22.75 10.79
N GLN A 107 -0.51 22.70 11.58
CA GLN A 107 -1.24 23.90 12.03
C GLN A 107 -1.51 24.92 10.90
N GLN A 108 -1.60 24.45 9.65
CA GLN A 108 -2.03 25.25 8.51
C GLN A 108 -3.52 25.56 8.65
N PRO A 109 -3.99 26.71 8.14
CA PRO A 109 -5.41 27.04 8.20
C PRO A 109 -6.27 25.85 7.75
N LEU A 110 -7.19 25.47 8.63
CA LEU A 110 -8.10 24.34 8.45
C LEU A 110 -8.85 24.52 7.12
N SER A 111 -8.92 23.44 6.33
CA SER A 111 -9.88 23.25 5.24
C SER A 111 -9.58 24.01 3.93
N GLU A 112 -8.40 23.84 3.35
CA GLU A 112 -8.21 24.17 1.94
C GLU A 112 -8.88 23.12 1.04
N GLU A 113 -9.84 23.54 0.22
CA GLU A 113 -10.42 22.71 -0.83
C GLU A 113 -9.39 22.40 -1.92
N ARG A 114 -9.18 21.14 -2.26
CA ARG A 114 -8.20 20.79 -3.31
C ARG A 114 -8.86 19.92 -4.37
N PRO A 115 -8.76 20.31 -5.66
CA PRO A 115 -9.11 19.43 -6.77
C PRO A 115 -8.14 18.26 -6.79
N VAL A 116 -8.68 17.05 -6.84
CA VAL A 116 -7.91 15.82 -6.92
C VAL A 116 -8.41 14.96 -8.07
N HIS A 117 -7.47 14.32 -8.75
CA HIS A 117 -7.75 13.39 -9.84
C HIS A 117 -7.06 12.07 -9.56
N TRP A 118 -7.88 11.06 -9.34
CA TRP A 118 -7.49 9.66 -9.31
C TRP A 118 -7.55 9.10 -10.72
N GLN A 119 -6.43 8.55 -11.17
CA GLN A 119 -6.31 7.99 -12.51
C GLN A 119 -5.57 6.67 -12.44
N TRP A 120 -6.19 5.65 -13.02
CA TRP A 120 -5.54 4.40 -13.32
C TRP A 120 -5.02 4.39 -14.76
N GLN A 121 -3.76 4.03 -14.91
CA GLN A 121 -3.12 3.72 -16.19
C GLN A 121 -2.31 2.46 -15.94
N GLN A 122 -2.78 1.31 -16.43
CA GLN A 122 -2.19 0.01 -16.11
C GLN A 122 -0.65 0.05 -16.27
N PRO A 123 0.11 -0.40 -15.25
CA PRO A 123 -0.32 -1.06 -14.00
C PRO A 123 -0.46 -0.12 -12.78
N LEU A 124 -0.50 1.19 -12.99
CA LEU A 124 -0.33 2.19 -11.94
C LEU A 124 -1.65 2.89 -11.58
N LEU A 125 -1.97 2.93 -10.29
CA LEU A 125 -2.93 3.87 -9.71
C LEU A 125 -2.19 5.12 -9.23
N SER A 126 -2.60 6.28 -9.75
CA SER A 126 -1.99 7.57 -9.44
C SER A 126 -3.01 8.57 -8.94
N ARG A 127 -2.51 9.59 -8.23
CA ARG A 127 -3.28 10.70 -7.72
C ARG A 127 -2.57 12.01 -8.03
N ARG A 128 -3.29 12.95 -8.62
CA ARG A 128 -2.83 14.33 -8.84
C ARG A 128 -3.63 15.30 -7.98
N VAL A 129 -2.97 16.34 -7.50
CA VAL A 129 -3.56 17.44 -6.73
C VAL A 129 -3.24 18.75 -7.40
N TRP A 130 -4.21 19.65 -7.47
CA TRP A 130 -4.01 21.02 -7.94
C TRP A 130 -4.23 22.03 -6.80
N PRO A 131 -3.61 23.22 -6.88
CA PRO A 131 -4.00 24.35 -6.03
C PRO A 131 -5.45 24.77 -6.31
N LEU A 132 -6.09 25.45 -5.34
CA LEU A 132 -7.42 26.05 -5.54
C LEU A 132 -7.43 26.92 -6.80
N PRO A 133 -8.57 26.95 -7.53
CA PRO A 133 -8.69 27.66 -8.77
C PRO A 133 -8.82 29.17 -8.50
N ASP A 134 -7.76 29.90 -8.77
CA ASP A 134 -7.95 31.02 -9.71
C ASP A 134 -7.55 30.62 -11.14
N ARG A 135 -6.78 29.53 -11.36
CA ARG A 135 -6.26 29.14 -12.70
C ARG A 135 -6.00 27.63 -12.88
N LEU A 136 -7.03 26.78 -12.86
CA LEU A 136 -6.86 25.33 -13.14
C LEU A 136 -6.38 25.01 -14.57
N SER A 137 -6.63 25.90 -15.53
CA SER A 137 -6.26 25.72 -16.95
C SER A 137 -4.77 25.90 -17.23
N SER A 138 -4.01 26.56 -16.34
CA SER A 138 -2.63 26.97 -16.62
C SER A 138 -1.60 26.53 -15.56
N ASN A 139 -2.05 25.90 -14.47
CA ASN A 139 -1.16 25.46 -13.39
C ASN A 139 -0.85 23.97 -13.47
N PRO A 140 0.42 23.55 -13.43
CA PRO A 140 0.78 22.15 -13.28
C PRO A 140 0.23 21.60 -11.95
N PRO A 141 0.01 20.28 -11.82
CA PRO A 141 -0.38 19.68 -10.55
C PRO A 141 0.66 20.02 -9.47
N MET A 142 0.22 20.48 -8.30
CA MET A 142 1.09 20.75 -7.16
C MET A 142 1.77 19.48 -6.62
N ALA A 143 1.11 18.33 -6.84
CA ALA A 143 1.59 17.04 -6.39
C ALA A 143 1.12 15.94 -7.34
N TYR A 144 2.03 15.01 -7.62
CA TYR A 144 1.76 13.75 -8.30
C TYR A 144 2.25 12.62 -7.41
N SER A 145 1.36 11.69 -7.07
CA SER A 145 1.69 10.53 -6.24
C SER A 145 1.38 9.25 -7.01
N ARG A 146 2.40 8.40 -7.17
CA ARG A 146 2.24 6.99 -7.53
C ARG A 146 1.82 6.26 -6.26
N LEU A 147 0.58 5.80 -6.18
CA LEU A 147 0.03 5.30 -4.93
C LEU A 147 0.07 3.78 -4.83
N LEU A 148 -0.16 3.09 -5.94
CA LEU A 148 -0.15 1.63 -5.96
C LEU A 148 0.23 1.16 -7.36
N ASP A 149 1.30 0.37 -7.44
CA ASP A 149 1.69 -0.37 -8.64
C ASP A 149 0.97 -1.72 -8.69
N ASN A 150 1.08 -2.44 -9.82
CA ASN A 150 0.50 -3.77 -10.02
C ASN A 150 -1.04 -3.83 -9.89
N VAL A 151 -1.72 -2.74 -10.26
CA VAL A 151 -3.18 -2.69 -10.40
C VAL A 151 -3.56 -3.12 -11.80
N GLU A 152 -4.13 -4.31 -11.92
CA GLU A 152 -4.55 -4.94 -13.18
C GLU A 152 -5.85 -4.35 -13.72
N GLN A 153 -6.76 -3.97 -12.82
CA GLN A 153 -8.05 -3.41 -13.17
C GLN A 153 -8.57 -2.51 -12.05
N ILE A 154 -9.30 -1.47 -12.44
CA ILE A 154 -10.13 -0.68 -11.54
C ILE A 154 -11.56 -0.62 -12.08
N ASP A 155 -12.54 -0.55 -11.18
CA ASP A 155 -13.95 -0.32 -11.51
C ASP A 155 -14.58 0.59 -10.46
N PHE A 156 -14.87 1.84 -10.84
CA PHE A 156 -15.68 2.75 -10.05
C PHE A 156 -17.16 2.63 -10.41
N ARG A 157 -18.01 2.69 -9.38
CA ARG A 157 -19.46 2.87 -9.55
C ARG A 157 -19.99 3.91 -8.59
N TYR A 158 -21.09 4.53 -8.96
CA TYR A 158 -21.67 5.67 -8.27
C TYR A 158 -23.14 5.40 -7.94
N ARG A 159 -23.54 5.56 -6.69
CA ARG A 159 -24.91 5.34 -6.25
C ARG A 159 -25.70 6.65 -6.34
N ASP A 160 -26.83 6.62 -7.04
CA ASP A 160 -27.73 7.78 -7.12
C ASP A 160 -28.69 7.89 -5.92
N ASP A 161 -29.48 8.98 -5.92
CA ASP A 161 -30.47 9.30 -4.89
C ASP A 161 -31.62 8.28 -4.80
N LYS A 162 -31.84 7.50 -5.88
CA LYS A 162 -32.77 6.38 -5.94
C LYS A 162 -32.13 5.06 -5.50
N GLY A 163 -30.86 5.07 -5.13
CA GLY A 163 -30.09 3.92 -4.68
C GLY A 163 -29.55 3.04 -5.81
N SER A 164 -29.67 3.44 -7.08
CA SER A 164 -29.19 2.70 -8.25
C SER A 164 -27.72 2.98 -8.53
N TRP A 165 -26.98 1.95 -8.95
CA TRP A 165 -25.56 2.06 -9.30
C TRP A 165 -25.36 2.42 -10.77
N ARG A 166 -24.52 3.42 -11.03
CA ARG A 166 -24.15 3.93 -12.35
C ARG A 166 -22.64 3.76 -12.59
N SER A 167 -22.24 3.61 -13.85
CA SER A 167 -20.83 3.49 -14.27
C SER A 167 -20.13 4.83 -14.47
N GLU A 168 -20.89 5.92 -14.45
CA GLU A 168 -20.40 7.28 -14.61
C GLU A 168 -21.18 8.23 -13.71
N TRP A 169 -20.54 9.35 -13.36
CA TRP A 169 -21.17 10.44 -12.64
C TRP A 169 -20.61 11.77 -13.10
N ASN A 170 -21.49 12.77 -13.16
CA ASN A 170 -21.11 14.17 -13.35
C ASN A 170 -22.06 15.04 -12.53
N SER A 171 -21.53 15.72 -11.51
CA SER A 171 -22.39 16.45 -10.58
C SER A 171 -23.17 17.58 -11.25
N ILE A 172 -22.64 18.22 -12.30
CA ILE A 172 -23.36 19.27 -13.05
C ILE A 172 -24.59 18.67 -13.75
N GLN A 173 -24.43 17.53 -14.41
CA GLN A 173 -25.55 16.84 -15.06
C GLN A 173 -26.59 16.30 -14.07
N GLN A 174 -26.17 16.06 -12.82
CA GLN A 174 -27.03 15.61 -11.73
C GLN A 174 -27.56 16.76 -10.86
N GLY A 175 -27.64 17.98 -11.41
CA GLY A 175 -28.21 19.13 -10.70
C GLY A 175 -27.34 19.64 -9.55
N SER A 176 -26.02 19.63 -9.74
CA SER A 176 -25.00 19.95 -8.73
C SER A 176 -25.10 19.04 -7.49
N ARG A 177 -25.32 17.73 -7.69
CA ARG A 177 -25.37 16.73 -6.61
C ARG A 177 -24.19 15.76 -6.68
N LEU A 178 -23.69 15.39 -5.51
CA LEU A 178 -22.77 14.28 -5.33
C LEU A 178 -23.54 12.95 -5.41
N PRO A 179 -22.88 11.83 -5.74
CA PRO A 179 -23.49 10.52 -5.54
C PRO A 179 -23.66 10.24 -4.04
N ASP A 180 -24.64 9.42 -3.66
CA ASP A 180 -24.86 9.00 -2.28
C ASP A 180 -23.68 8.15 -1.77
N ALA A 181 -23.10 7.34 -2.65
CA ALA A 181 -21.95 6.51 -2.36
C ALA A 181 -21.09 6.24 -3.61
N VAL A 182 -19.82 5.94 -3.38
CA VAL A 182 -18.87 5.50 -4.41
C VAL A 182 -18.39 4.10 -4.06
N GLN A 183 -18.51 3.17 -5.00
CA GLN A 183 -17.84 1.88 -4.93
C GLN A 183 -16.57 1.95 -5.78
N PHE A 184 -15.48 1.39 -5.27
CA PHE A 184 -14.32 1.08 -6.10
C PHE A 184 -13.89 -0.37 -5.88
N ARG A 185 -13.47 -1.00 -6.98
CA ARG A 185 -12.86 -2.34 -7.00
C ARG A 185 -11.49 -2.24 -7.65
N LEU A 186 -10.48 -2.80 -7.00
CA LEU A 186 -9.10 -2.87 -7.47
C LEU A 186 -8.72 -4.34 -7.60
N GLN A 187 -8.34 -4.78 -8.79
CA GLN A 187 -7.71 -6.08 -9.00
C GLN A 187 -6.20 -5.89 -8.93
N ILE A 188 -5.54 -6.55 -7.96
CA ILE A 188 -4.12 -6.34 -7.65
C ILE A 188 -3.38 -7.66 -7.84
N THR A 189 -2.30 -7.65 -8.63
CA THR A 189 -1.48 -8.84 -8.88
C THR A 189 -0.97 -9.42 -7.57
N GLY A 190 -1.22 -10.71 -7.33
CA GLY A 190 -0.78 -11.42 -6.13
C GLY A 190 -1.64 -11.21 -4.87
N PHE A 191 -2.58 -10.25 -4.87
CA PHE A 191 -3.46 -9.96 -3.71
C PHE A 191 -4.95 -10.11 -4.00
N GLY A 192 -5.36 -10.17 -5.26
CA GLY A 192 -6.77 -10.35 -5.65
C GLY A 192 -7.56 -9.04 -5.64
N GLU A 193 -8.87 -9.14 -5.39
CA GLU A 193 -9.79 -8.01 -5.43
C GLU A 193 -9.85 -7.29 -4.07
N VAL A 194 -9.66 -5.97 -4.08
CA VAL A 194 -10.02 -5.08 -2.99
C VAL A 194 -11.26 -4.29 -3.38
N ARG A 195 -12.35 -4.47 -2.63
CA ARG A 195 -13.63 -3.78 -2.84
C ARG A 195 -13.98 -2.90 -1.63
N ARG A 196 -14.38 -1.66 -1.92
CA ARG A 196 -14.86 -0.69 -0.92
C ARG A 196 -16.10 0.04 -1.43
N VAL A 197 -16.96 0.42 -0.49
CA VAL A 197 -18.13 1.28 -0.71
C VAL A 197 -18.06 2.40 0.32
N ILE A 198 -18.02 3.64 -0.14
CA ILE A 198 -17.85 4.83 0.69
C ILE A 198 -19.04 5.74 0.49
N GLU A 199 -19.76 6.01 1.58
CA GLU A 199 -20.84 7.00 1.58
C GLU A 199 -20.25 8.40 1.59
N LEU A 200 -20.81 9.30 0.78
CA LEU A 200 -20.33 10.68 0.70
C LEU A 200 -21.09 11.58 1.68
N PRO A 201 -20.44 12.62 2.23
CA PRO A 201 -21.08 13.68 3.01
C PRO A 201 -22.03 14.52 2.12
N GLY A 202 -23.23 14.01 1.88
CA GLY A 202 -24.20 14.65 1.00
C GLY A 202 -25.65 14.57 1.47
N ARG A 203 -25.91 13.93 2.61
CA ARG A 203 -27.26 13.72 3.14
C ARG A 203 -27.33 14.08 4.62
N ARG A 204 -27.13 15.36 4.94
CA ARG A 204 -27.70 15.90 6.16
C ARG A 204 -28.97 16.64 5.76
N THR A 205 -30.09 15.97 6.01
CA THR A 205 -31.44 16.54 6.12
C THR A 205 -31.45 17.78 6.98
#